data_AF-X1J680-F1
#
_entry.id   AF-X1J680-F1
#
_cell.length_a   1.000
_cell.length_b   1.000
_cell.length_c   1.000
_cell.angle_alpha   90.00
_cell.angle_beta   90.00
_cell.angle_gamma   90.00
#
_symmetry.space_group_name_H-M   'P 1'
#
loop_
_entity.id
_entity.type
_entity.pdbx_description
1 polymer ?
#
loop_
_entity_poly.entity_id
_entity_poly.type
_entity_poly.pdbx_seq_one_letter_code
_entity_poly.pdbx_strand_id
1 'polypeptide(L)'
;MALVASDRKGKGYFNNYILRRIERNQNFLCCVTGGTGSGKSYSTLREGEVLDPDFDVDNVCFEPKQLMDLINGITKKLKRGSFILYDEVQVSHGHLDYRSMQSKMINSLLQTFRHRNFILFMTS
;
A
#
# COMPACT_ATOMS: atom_id res chain seq x y z
N MET A 1 -24.37 -2.56 6.27
CA MET A 1 -23.29 -2.09 5.38
C MET A 1 -22.36 -3.27 5.16
N ALA A 2 -22.43 -3.89 3.98
CA ALA A 2 -21.86 -5.20 3.72
C ALA A 2 -20.34 -5.21 3.96
N LEU A 3 -19.89 -6.13 4.82
CA LEU A 3 -18.49 -6.51 4.91
C LEU A 3 -18.06 -6.93 3.50
N VAL A 4 -16.99 -6.32 2.97
CA VAL A 4 -16.28 -6.88 1.82
C VAL A 4 -15.72 -8.22 2.31
N ALA A 5 -16.49 -9.29 2.13
CA ALA A 5 -16.07 -10.65 2.39
C ALA A 5 -15.06 -10.99 1.30
N SER A 6 -13.79 -10.64 1.52
CA SER A 6 -12.73 -11.04 0.61
C SER A 6 -12.72 -12.57 0.56
N ASP A 7 -12.77 -13.16 -0.63
CA ASP A 7 -12.67 -14.61 -0.77
C ASP A 7 -11.38 -15.10 -0.10
N ARG A 8 -11.53 -15.99 0.89
CA ARG A 8 -10.44 -16.51 1.72
C ARG A 8 -10.02 -17.92 1.31
N LYS A 9 -10.77 -18.59 0.42
CA LYS A 9 -10.45 -19.96 0.01
C LYS A 9 -9.15 -19.94 -0.79
N GLY A 10 -8.18 -20.76 -0.37
CA GLY A 10 -6.90 -20.94 -1.07
C GLY A 10 -5.83 -19.87 -0.81
N LYS A 11 -6.07 -18.86 0.04
CA LYS A 11 -5.07 -17.83 0.36
C LYS A 11 -4.14 -18.25 1.51
N GLY A 12 -2.87 -17.87 1.42
CA GLY A 12 -1.86 -18.14 2.45
C GLY A 12 -2.14 -17.45 3.79
N TYR A 13 -1.45 -17.88 4.85
CA TYR A 13 -1.65 -17.34 6.21
C TYR A 13 -1.43 -15.82 6.29
N PHE A 14 -0.38 -15.32 5.62
CA PHE A 14 -0.06 -13.90 5.60
C PHE A 14 -1.19 -13.06 5.01
N ASN A 15 -1.74 -13.49 3.88
CA ASN A 15 -2.79 -12.77 3.16
C ASN A 15 -4.09 -12.79 3.99
N ASN A 16 -4.40 -13.93 4.61
CA ASN A 16 -5.51 -14.04 5.55
C ASN A 16 -5.35 -13.13 6.78
N TYR A 17 -4.13 -12.96 7.29
CA TYR A 17 -3.87 -12.03 8.38
C TYR A 17 -4.16 -10.58 7.97
N ILE A 18 -3.70 -10.16 6.79
CA ILE A 18 -3.96 -8.82 6.26
C ILE A 18 -5.47 -8.59 6.10
N LEU A 19 -6.16 -9.50 5.44
CA LEU A 19 -7.60 -9.40 5.18
C LEU A 19 -8.41 -9.31 6.49
N ARG A 20 -8.05 -10.08 7.52
CA ARG A 20 -8.67 -9.99 8.85
C ARG A 20 -8.49 -8.61 9.51
N ARG A 21 -7.35 -7.96 9.32
CA ARG A 21 -7.14 -6.59 9.80
C ARG A 21 -8.07 -5.63 9.09
N ILE A 22 -8.13 -5.72 7.77
CA ILE A 22 -9.03 -4.88 6.96
C ILE A 22 -10.48 -5.09 7.40
N GLU A 23 -10.94 -6.32 7.66
CA GLU A 23 -12.28 -6.60 8.17
C GLU A 23 -12.56 -6.01 9.55
N ARG A 24 -11.54 -5.86 10.39
CA ARG A 24 -11.61 -5.21 11.71
C ARG A 24 -11.44 -3.69 11.65
N ASN A 25 -11.48 -3.12 10.44
CA ASN A 25 -11.26 -1.71 10.17
C ASN A 25 -9.85 -1.22 10.57
N GLN A 26 -8.86 -2.11 10.51
CA GLN A 26 -7.47 -1.84 10.84
C GLN A 26 -6.65 -1.87 9.54
N ASN A 27 -6.03 -0.74 9.21
CA ASN A 27 -5.11 -0.65 8.09
C ASN A 27 -3.91 -1.61 8.26
N PHE A 28 -3.21 -1.85 7.15
CA PHE A 28 -1.98 -2.64 7.14
C PHE A 28 -0.89 -1.89 6.38
N LEU A 29 0.27 -1.72 7.02
CA LEU A 29 1.46 -1.15 6.41
C LEU A 29 2.57 -2.21 6.46
N CYS A 30 3.21 -2.45 5.33
CA CYS A 30 4.32 -3.37 5.20
C CYS A 30 5.48 -2.69 4.49
N CYS A 31 6.70 -2.87 5.00
CA CYS A 31 7.92 -2.48 4.31
C CYS A 31 8.65 -3.76 3.89
N VAL A 32 8.86 -3.93 2.60
CA VAL A 32 9.59 -5.05 1.99
C VAL A 32 10.98 -4.54 1.65
N THR A 33 11.97 -5.01 2.40
CA THR A 33 13.37 -4.58 2.25
C THR A 33 14.23 -5.71 1.70
N GLY A 34 15.34 -5.36 1.03
CA GLY A 34 16.29 -6.35 0.50
C GLY A 34 17.23 -5.74 -0.53
N GLY A 35 18.15 -6.54 -1.08
CA GLY A 35 19.06 -6.08 -2.13
C GLY A 35 18.34 -5.72 -3.44
N THR A 36 19.02 -4.97 -4.32
CA THR A 36 18.53 -4.73 -5.69
C THR A 36 18.42 -6.04 -6.45
N GLY A 37 17.33 -6.22 -7.21
CA GLY A 37 17.10 -7.43 -7.99
C GLY A 37 16.63 -8.66 -7.18
N SER A 38 16.32 -8.52 -5.88
CA SER A 38 15.80 -9.64 -5.08
C SER A 38 14.31 -9.97 -5.31
N GLY A 39 13.66 -9.32 -6.29
CA GLY A 39 12.26 -9.59 -6.65
C GLY A 39 11.22 -8.96 -5.74
N LYS A 40 11.57 -7.91 -4.97
CA LYS A 40 10.63 -7.21 -4.05
C LYS A 40 9.42 -6.67 -4.80
N SER A 41 9.64 -5.83 -5.81
CA SER A 41 8.60 -5.22 -6.63
C SER A 41 7.69 -6.28 -7.25
N TYR A 42 8.27 -7.33 -7.83
CA TYR A 42 7.51 -8.44 -8.41
C TYR A 42 6.63 -9.15 -7.37
N SER A 43 7.19 -9.44 -6.19
CA SER A 43 6.45 -10.09 -5.11
C SER A 43 5.32 -9.20 -4.60
N THR A 44 5.55 -7.89 -4.46
CA THR A 44 4.53 -6.95 -3.99
C THR A 44 3.43 -6.69 -5.01
N LEU A 45 3.75 -6.68 -6.31
CA LEU A 45 2.75 -6.63 -7.38
C LEU A 45 1.83 -7.85 -7.30
N ARG A 46 2.42 -9.05 -7.10
CA ARG A 46 1.66 -10.29 -6.93
C ARG A 46 0.76 -10.26 -5.69
N GLU A 47 1.24 -9.71 -4.57
CA GLU A 47 0.39 -9.53 -3.39
C GLU A 47 -0.78 -8.57 -3.66
N GLY A 48 -0.56 -7.51 -4.45
CA GLY A 48 -1.62 -6.61 -4.90
C GLY A 48 -2.75 -7.35 -5.62
N GLU A 49 -2.42 -8.16 -6.63
CA GLU A 49 -3.38 -8.98 -7.38
C GLU A 49 -4.20 -9.93 -6.49
N VAL A 50 -3.58 -10.45 -5.41
CA VAL A 50 -4.22 -11.43 -4.53
C VAL A 50 -5.07 -10.75 -3.45
N LEU A 51 -4.65 -9.58 -2.95
CA LEU A 51 -5.28 -8.88 -1.83
C LEU A 51 -6.40 -7.95 -2.29
N ASP A 52 -6.28 -7.35 -3.47
CA ASP A 52 -7.22 -6.38 -4.02
C ASP A 52 -7.65 -6.79 -5.44
N PRO A 53 -8.90 -7.25 -5.64
CA PRO A 53 -9.42 -7.62 -6.94
C PRO A 53 -9.47 -6.47 -7.96
N ASP A 54 -9.50 -5.22 -7.49
CA ASP A 54 -9.51 -4.02 -8.32
C ASP A 54 -8.08 -3.49 -8.56
N PHE A 55 -7.02 -4.23 -8.18
CA PHE A 55 -5.62 -3.79 -8.31
C PHE A 55 -5.19 -3.65 -9.78
N ASP A 56 -4.61 -2.50 -10.12
CA ASP A 56 -4.01 -2.23 -11.42
C ASP A 56 -2.79 -1.29 -11.28
N VAL A 57 -2.26 -0.82 -12.41
CA VAL A 57 -1.09 0.05 -12.46
C VAL A 57 -1.28 1.39 -11.74
N ASP A 58 -2.52 1.88 -11.59
CA ASP A 58 -2.80 3.16 -10.93
C ASP A 58 -2.66 3.05 -9.39
N ASN A 59 -2.58 1.82 -8.87
CA ASN A 59 -2.26 1.55 -7.47
C ASN A 59 -0.75 1.61 -7.17
N VAL A 60 0.10 1.76 -8.19
CA VAL A 60 1.56 1.76 -8.06
C VAL A 60 2.08 3.21 -8.10
N CYS A 61 2.84 3.58 -7.09
CA CYS A 61 3.43 4.90 -6.94
C CYS A 61 4.96 4.76 -6.84
N PHE A 62 5.70 5.63 -7.51
CA PHE A 62 7.16 5.75 -7.43
C PHE A 62 7.57 7.07 -6.76
N GLU A 63 6.67 8.04 -6.73
CA GLU A 63 6.88 9.35 -6.13
C GLU A 63 5.89 9.63 -4.99
N PRO A 64 6.30 10.42 -3.97
CA PRO A 64 5.41 10.84 -2.89
C PRO A 64 4.14 11.54 -3.37
N LYS A 65 4.23 12.32 -4.45
CA LYS A 65 3.07 13.04 -5.01
C LYS A 65 2.02 12.08 -5.55
N GLN A 66 2.44 11.04 -6.29
CA GLN A 66 1.52 10.02 -6.81
C GLN A 66 0.78 9.31 -5.69
N LEU A 67 1.48 9.00 -4.59
CA LEU A 67 0.87 8.39 -3.41
C LEU A 67 -0.20 9.31 -2.81
N MET A 68 0.10 10.60 -2.63
CA MET A 68 -0.86 11.58 -2.12
C MET A 68 -2.07 11.75 -3.04
N ASP A 69 -1.85 11.85 -4.36
CA ASP A 69 -2.91 11.99 -5.35
C ASP A 69 -3.83 10.76 -5.34
N LEU A 70 -3.25 9.56 -5.22
CA LEU A 70 -3.99 8.30 -5.11
C LEU A 70 -4.83 8.23 -3.82
N ILE A 71 -4.24 8.56 -2.67
CA ILE A 71 -4.94 8.54 -1.36
C ILE A 71 -6.09 9.55 -1.32
N ASN A 72 -5.90 10.71 -1.95
CA ASN A 72 -6.92 11.76 -2.06
C ASN A 72 -8.00 11.41 -3.10
N GLY A 73 -7.83 10.33 -3.85
CA GLY A 73 -8.79 9.87 -4.86
C GLY A 73 -8.73 10.65 -6.17
N ILE A 74 -7.63 11.35 -6.43
CA ILE A 74 -7.39 12.10 -7.67
C ILE A 74 -7.07 11.13 -8.81
N THR A 75 -6.13 10.20 -8.58
CA THR A 75 -5.75 9.19 -9.59
C THR A 75 -6.81 8.11 -9.72
N LYS A 76 -7.21 7.51 -8.60
CA LYS A 76 -8.15 6.39 -8.55
C LYS A 76 -8.96 6.43 -7.25
N LYS A 77 -10.25 6.12 -7.33
CA LYS A 77 -11.12 6.06 -6.15
C LYS A 77 -10.85 4.78 -5.36
N LEU A 78 -10.12 4.93 -4.26
CA LEU A 78 -9.84 3.83 -3.35
C LEU A 78 -11.03 3.51 -2.43
N LYS A 79 -11.32 2.22 -2.29
CA LYS A 79 -12.27 1.66 -1.32
C LYS A 79 -11.52 1.10 -0.11
N ARG A 80 -12.24 0.82 0.97
CA ARG A 80 -11.69 0.07 2.11
C ARG A 80 -11.08 -1.25 1.62
N GLY A 81 -9.85 -1.53 2.04
CA GLY A 81 -9.10 -2.71 1.63
C GLY A 81 -8.34 -2.59 0.31
N SER A 82 -8.38 -1.43 -0.36
CA SER A 82 -7.58 -1.24 -1.58
C SER A 82 -6.09 -1.37 -1.27
N PHE A 83 -5.37 -1.97 -2.20
CA PHE A 83 -3.93 -2.15 -2.12
C PHE A 83 -3.20 -0.98 -2.77
N ILE A 84 -2.14 -0.50 -2.15
CA ILE A 84 -1.27 0.56 -2.67
C ILE A 84 0.16 0.07 -2.60
N LEU A 85 0.87 0.13 -3.72
CA LEU A 85 2.30 -0.13 -3.77
C LEU A 85 3.04 1.20 -3.90
N TYR A 86 3.95 1.46 -2.98
CA TYR A 86 4.92 2.54 -3.09
C TYR A 86 6.31 1.94 -3.32
N ASP A 87 6.70 1.84 -4.60
CA ASP A 87 7.91 1.17 -5.06
C ASP A 87 9.08 2.17 -5.18
N GLU A 88 10.29 1.74 -4.81
CA GLU A 88 11.53 2.54 -4.85
C GLU A 88 11.54 3.80 -3.96
N VAL A 89 11.13 3.65 -2.70
CA VAL A 89 11.11 4.77 -1.73
C VAL A 89 12.48 5.49 -1.64
N GLN A 90 13.61 4.80 -1.87
CA GLN A 90 14.95 5.38 -1.78
C GLN A 90 15.49 6.08 -3.05
N VAL A 91 14.94 5.82 -4.24
CA VAL A 91 15.58 6.27 -5.50
C VAL A 91 15.11 7.66 -5.94
N SER A 92 13.92 8.11 -5.52
CA SER A 92 13.32 9.31 -6.09
C SER A 92 13.95 10.65 -5.66
N HIS A 93 14.60 10.78 -4.48
CA HIS A 93 15.13 12.07 -4.01
C HIS A 93 16.37 11.94 -3.10
N GLY A 94 17.40 12.76 -3.35
CA GLY A 94 18.64 12.82 -2.58
C GLY A 94 18.43 13.03 -1.07
N HIS A 95 19.31 12.41 -0.27
CA HIS A 95 19.21 12.13 1.17
C HIS A 95 18.80 13.26 2.14
N LEU A 96 18.76 14.54 1.74
CA LEU A 96 18.46 15.68 2.62
C LEU A 96 16.98 16.11 2.58
N ASP A 97 16.34 16.17 1.41
CA ASP A 97 14.92 16.56 1.29
C ASP A 97 13.96 15.42 1.66
N TYR A 98 14.42 14.19 1.46
CA TYR A 98 13.70 12.95 1.71
C TYR A 98 13.19 12.83 3.15
N ARG A 99 14.01 13.15 4.16
CA ARG A 99 13.61 12.98 5.58
C ARG A 99 12.45 13.90 5.98
N SER A 100 12.40 15.11 5.41
CA SER A 100 11.34 16.08 5.69
C SER A 100 10.04 15.72 4.97
N MET A 101 10.13 15.29 3.70
CA MET A 101 8.98 14.89 2.90
C MET A 101 8.41 13.56 3.38
N GLN A 102 9.25 12.58 3.75
CA GLN A 102 8.83 11.34 4.39
C GLN A 102 8.15 11.59 5.73
N SER A 103 8.66 12.50 6.57
CA SER A 103 8.01 12.77 7.85
C SER A 103 6.62 13.39 7.64
N LYS A 104 6.46 14.29 6.66
CA LYS A 104 5.16 14.85 6.27
C LYS A 104 4.24 13.80 5.65
N MET A 105 4.77 12.96 4.78
CA MET A 105 4.05 11.87 4.13
C MET A 105 3.61 10.85 5.17
N ILE A 106 4.50 10.35 6.03
CA ILE A 106 4.18 9.44 7.14
C ILE A 106 3.14 10.08 8.06
N ASN A 107 3.25 11.36 8.43
CA ASN A 107 2.23 12.01 9.24
C ASN A 107 0.87 12.11 8.51
N SER A 108 0.88 12.43 7.21
CA SER A 108 -0.35 12.49 6.40
C SER A 108 -0.95 11.10 6.15
N LEU A 109 -0.12 10.08 5.96
CA LEU A 109 -0.49 8.67 5.87
C LEU A 109 -1.08 8.21 7.21
N LEU A 110 -0.45 8.51 8.34
CA LEU A 110 -0.95 8.16 9.67
C LEU A 110 -2.31 8.82 9.95
N GLN A 111 -2.53 10.06 9.51
CA GLN A 111 -3.81 10.75 9.65
C GLN A 111 -4.88 10.20 8.69
N THR A 112 -4.51 9.93 7.43
CA THR A 112 -5.47 9.53 6.39
C THR A 112 -5.83 8.04 6.48
N PHE A 113 -4.90 7.17 6.87
CA PHE A 113 -5.12 5.73 6.91
C PHE A 113 -5.92 5.30 8.15
N ARG A 114 -5.93 6.10 9.21
CA ARG A 114 -6.68 5.81 10.44
C ARG A 114 -8.19 5.76 10.22
N HIS A 115 -8.69 6.38 9.14
CA HIS A 115 -10.11 6.37 8.79
C HIS A 115 -10.44 5.63 7.50
N ARG A 116 -9.49 5.46 6.55
CA ARG A 116 -9.77 4.85 5.23
C ARG A 116 -9.39 3.38 5.07
N ASN A 117 -8.61 2.81 6.00
CA ASN A 117 -8.36 1.36 6.09
C ASN A 117 -7.88 0.72 4.77
N PHE A 118 -6.72 1.19 4.29
CA PHE A 118 -6.04 0.66 3.10
C PHE A 118 -4.91 -0.32 3.46
N ILE A 119 -4.45 -1.07 2.46
CA ILE A 119 -3.25 -1.91 2.53
C ILE A 119 -2.13 -1.17 1.79
N LEU A 120 -1.04 -0.82 2.47
CA LEU A 120 0.10 -0.13 1.87
C LEU A 120 1.37 -0.97 1.99
N PHE A 121 1.99 -1.26 0.86
CA PHE A 121 3.29 -1.91 0.76
C PHE A 121 4.31 -0.89 0.26
N MET A 122 5.47 -0.85 0.91
CA MET A 122 6.59 0.01 0.56
C MET A 122 7.81 -0.87 0.26
N THR A 123 8.55 -0.61 -0.81
CA THR A 123 9.78 -1.35 -1.10
C THR A 123 11.02 -0.48 -0.89
N SER A 124 12.10 -1.10 -0.38
CA SER A 124 13.42 -0.47 -0.24
C SER A 124 14.56 -1.42 -0.54
#